data_AF-I7B8T0-F1
#
_entry.id   AF-I7B8T0-F1
#
_cell.length_a   1.000
_cell.length_b   1.000
_cell.length_c   1.000
_cell.angle_alpha   90.00
_cell.angle_beta   90.00
_cell.angle_gamma   90.00
#
_symmetry.space_group_name_H-M   'P 1'
#
loop_
_entity.id
_entity.type
_entity.pdbx_description
1 polymer ?
#
loop_
_entity_poly.entity_id
_entity_poly.type
_entity_poly.pdbx_seq_one_letter_code
_entity_poly.pdbx_strand_id
1 'polypeptide(L)'
;MVFFWKRQPKERVISAKAKVRDAFLKNFQNYVRRFPKVVIFIHENPDGDCIGGAFGLKEVLKNSFKEKEVYVVGESQGAFPWLHMPFDTLKEDFDFSQSLAIIIDASAGNRVQLFDQYFKDLGVRRWGAVIRIDHHESSIDSIYSDLSWADSSYAACCAQLVQICDFYQWKMNCKAATYFYLGIMTDSGFFANSEVSPRTLVLAAKALRAGADREFIVNNLRRITVPEIKMREHILSNYTQDEGFVWYFMDKPTIEKFAPYSNGGNVGVLAHIEDNVLWMMFTEQEEGTIRASIRSVGTLNVRKLAEEFSGGGHMNAAGATLIDKTKMNELIDRAREYVKEFLDASQFTSKEAECNVAEEKYDEATNPPYRLELTPEEQVDLQASEDVLKEIQESLEKQAQIGDLEQLSEEDIDLEKILASENDPKLFGDIDQQEPLAEQPKDPEEVVKEDHVELPAPEEEESKTEKKSRRKKKDVS
;
A
#
# COMPACT_ATOMS: atom_id res chain seq x y z
N MET A 1 -11.41 17.15 48.09
CA MET A 1 -11.91 17.73 46.84
C MET A 1 -10.99 17.25 45.72
N VAL A 2 -11.39 16.19 45.02
CA VAL A 2 -10.58 15.57 43.95
C VAL A 2 -10.72 16.44 42.71
N PHE A 3 -9.64 17.08 42.27
CA PHE A 3 -9.63 17.86 41.03
C PHE A 3 -9.68 16.91 39.84
N PHE A 4 -10.86 16.79 39.22
CA PHE A 4 -11.01 16.21 37.90
C PHE A 4 -10.34 17.11 36.87
N TRP A 5 -9.10 16.79 36.49
CA TRP A 5 -8.51 17.30 35.26
C TRP A 5 -9.26 16.67 34.07
N LYS A 6 -10.25 17.39 33.52
CA LYS A 6 -10.76 17.08 32.18
C LYS A 6 -9.59 17.27 31.21
N ARG A 7 -8.98 16.16 30.77
CA ARG A 7 -8.10 16.15 29.60
C ARG A 7 -8.92 16.72 28.43
N GLN A 8 -8.58 17.92 27.99
CA GLN A 8 -9.03 18.44 26.71
C GLN A 8 -8.61 17.41 25.63
N PRO A 9 -9.50 16.99 24.72
CA PRO A 9 -9.11 16.10 23.65
C PRO A 9 -8.06 16.83 22.81
N LYS A 10 -6.82 16.32 22.80
CA LYS A 10 -5.82 16.75 21.81
C LYS A 10 -6.53 16.66 20.45
N GLU A 11 -6.67 17.77 19.74
CA GLU A 11 -7.05 17.71 18.33
C GLU A 11 -6.06 16.78 17.64
N ARG A 12 -6.53 15.58 17.31
CA ARG A 12 -5.73 14.64 16.54
C ARG A 12 -5.58 15.27 15.17
N VAL A 13 -4.43 15.86 14.89
CA VAL A 13 -4.09 16.30 13.54
C VAL A 13 -4.10 15.06 12.65
N ILE A 14 -5.21 14.83 11.96
CA ILE A 14 -5.34 13.74 11.00
C ILE A 14 -4.48 14.12 9.80
N SER A 15 -3.40 13.36 9.56
CA SER A 15 -2.51 13.60 8.43
C SER A 15 -3.28 13.58 7.09
N ALA A 16 -2.81 14.32 6.09
CA ALA A 16 -3.42 14.32 4.75
C ALA A 16 -3.54 12.88 4.19
N LYS A 17 -2.50 12.06 4.38
CA LYS A 17 -2.50 10.63 4.02
C LYS A 17 -3.61 9.85 4.71
N ALA A 18 -3.86 10.09 6.00
CA ALA A 18 -4.95 9.46 6.73
C ALA A 18 -6.33 9.92 6.24
N LYS A 19 -6.50 11.20 5.88
CA LYS A 19 -7.74 11.70 5.27
C LYS A 19 -8.01 11.04 3.90
N VAL A 20 -6.99 10.94 3.05
CA VAL A 20 -7.08 10.26 1.73
C VAL A 20 -7.46 8.79 1.92
N ARG A 21 -6.77 8.08 2.82
CA ARG A 21 -7.09 6.70 3.18
C ARG A 21 -8.54 6.57 3.64
N ASP A 22 -8.99 7.38 4.59
CA ASP A 22 -10.33 7.27 5.16
C ASP A 22 -11.41 7.61 4.13
N ALA A 23 -11.15 8.58 3.24
CA ALA A 23 -12.01 8.87 2.11
C ALA A 23 -12.07 7.69 1.14
N PHE A 24 -10.93 7.07 0.81
CA PHE A 24 -10.88 5.87 -0.02
C PHE A 24 -11.69 4.72 0.62
N LEU A 25 -11.39 4.39 1.88
CA LEU A 25 -12.06 3.33 2.64
C LEU A 25 -13.55 3.61 2.87
N LYS A 26 -14.03 4.86 2.83
CA LYS A 26 -15.47 5.12 2.89
C LYS A 26 -16.17 4.88 1.54
N ASN A 27 -15.46 5.02 0.43
CA ASN A 27 -16.04 5.00 -0.91
C ASN A 27 -15.82 3.69 -1.68
N PHE A 28 -14.74 2.95 -1.42
CA PHE A 28 -14.34 1.79 -2.21
C PHE A 28 -15.45 0.74 -2.37
N GLN A 29 -16.11 0.33 -1.28
CA GLN A 29 -17.21 -0.63 -1.34
C GLN A 29 -18.41 -0.11 -2.16
N ASN A 30 -18.65 1.20 -2.20
CA ASN A 30 -19.76 1.77 -2.99
C ASN A 30 -19.50 1.58 -4.49
N TYR A 31 -18.27 1.83 -4.94
CA TYR A 31 -17.86 1.54 -6.32
C TYR A 31 -17.96 0.04 -6.61
N VAL A 32 -17.41 -0.81 -5.74
CA VAL A 32 -17.47 -2.27 -5.91
C VAL A 32 -18.92 -2.76 -6.01
N ARG A 33 -19.83 -2.27 -5.16
CA ARG A 33 -21.25 -2.65 -5.18
C ARG A 33 -21.95 -2.22 -6.45
N ARG A 34 -21.67 -1.01 -6.95
CA ARG A 34 -22.35 -0.38 -8.09
C ARG A 34 -22.22 -1.17 -9.39
N PHE A 35 -21.08 -1.83 -9.63
CA PHE A 35 -20.82 -2.49 -10.91
C PHE A 35 -20.92 -4.02 -10.78
N PRO A 36 -21.67 -4.72 -11.65
CA PRO A 36 -21.78 -6.19 -11.62
C PRO A 36 -20.47 -6.91 -11.96
N LYS A 37 -19.62 -6.26 -12.76
CA LYS A 37 -18.36 -6.83 -13.26
C LYS A 37 -17.17 -6.02 -12.75
N VAL A 38 -16.11 -6.70 -12.33
CA VAL A 38 -14.86 -6.10 -11.89
C VAL A 38 -13.71 -6.70 -12.69
N VAL A 39 -12.84 -5.86 -13.25
CA VAL A 39 -11.63 -6.27 -13.97
C VAL A 39 -10.42 -5.70 -13.23
N ILE A 40 -9.51 -6.57 -12.84
CA ILE A 40 -8.30 -6.25 -12.10
C ILE A 40 -7.11 -6.30 -13.07
N PHE A 41 -6.29 -5.26 -13.02
CA PHE A 41 -5.13 -5.05 -13.87
C PHE A 41 -3.84 -5.11 -13.04
N ILE A 42 -2.83 -5.77 -13.60
CA ILE A 42 -1.49 -5.93 -13.04
C ILE A 42 -0.46 -5.09 -13.82
N HIS A 43 0.74 -4.94 -13.28
CA HIS A 43 1.83 -4.21 -13.93
C HIS A 43 2.70 -5.10 -14.84
N GLU A 44 3.47 -4.48 -15.76
CA GLU A 44 4.22 -5.12 -16.85
C GLU A 44 5.13 -6.26 -16.42
N ASN A 45 5.87 -6.07 -15.32
CA ASN A 45 6.83 -7.04 -14.79
C ASN A 45 6.35 -7.62 -13.45
N PRO A 46 5.23 -8.36 -13.41
CA PRO A 46 4.49 -8.68 -12.19
C PRO A 46 5.36 -9.37 -11.14
N ASP A 47 5.36 -8.83 -9.93
CA ASP A 47 6.00 -9.44 -8.78
C ASP A 47 4.96 -10.02 -7.81
N GLY A 48 5.42 -10.40 -6.61
CA GLY A 48 4.56 -11.03 -5.61
C GLY A 48 3.49 -10.09 -5.07
N ASP A 49 3.74 -8.79 -5.01
CA ASP A 49 2.80 -7.81 -4.48
C ASP A 49 1.68 -7.52 -5.47
N CYS A 50 2.04 -7.37 -6.73
CA CYS A 50 1.08 -7.16 -7.80
C CYS A 50 0.13 -8.35 -7.99
N ILE A 51 0.66 -9.56 -8.19
CA ILE A 51 -0.20 -10.73 -8.45
C ILE A 51 -0.88 -11.22 -7.17
N GLY A 52 -0.20 -11.09 -6.02
CA GLY A 52 -0.78 -11.38 -4.71
C GLY A 52 -1.98 -10.47 -4.45
N GLY A 53 -1.85 -9.19 -4.82
CA GLY A 53 -2.93 -8.22 -4.70
C GLY A 53 -4.08 -8.53 -5.66
N ALA A 54 -3.77 -8.83 -6.91
CA ALA A 54 -4.78 -9.11 -7.93
C ALA A 54 -5.61 -10.37 -7.65
N PHE A 55 -4.95 -11.51 -7.41
CA PHE A 55 -5.65 -12.76 -7.13
C PHE A 55 -6.24 -12.80 -5.72
N GLY A 56 -5.58 -12.15 -4.74
CA GLY A 56 -6.14 -11.99 -3.41
C GLY A 56 -7.44 -11.19 -3.42
N LEU A 57 -7.47 -10.06 -4.14
CA LEU A 57 -8.68 -9.26 -4.29
C LEU A 57 -9.76 -10.00 -5.07
N LYS A 58 -9.41 -10.73 -6.15
CA LYS A 58 -10.35 -11.58 -6.89
C LYS A 58 -11.07 -12.56 -5.96
N GLU A 59 -10.33 -13.27 -5.13
CA GLU A 59 -10.89 -14.23 -4.16
C GLU A 59 -11.78 -13.54 -3.11
N VAL A 60 -11.35 -12.41 -2.55
CA VAL A 60 -12.16 -11.65 -1.57
C VAL A 60 -13.45 -11.14 -2.18
N LEU A 61 -13.40 -10.59 -3.40
CA LEU A 61 -14.58 -10.05 -4.07
C LEU A 61 -15.59 -11.15 -4.42
N LYS A 62 -15.13 -12.30 -4.92
CA LYS A 62 -16.00 -13.45 -5.19
C LYS A 62 -16.67 -13.99 -3.93
N ASN A 63 -15.96 -14.00 -2.80
CA ASN A 63 -16.51 -14.47 -1.53
C ASN A 63 -17.50 -13.45 -0.92
N SER A 64 -17.18 -12.16 -0.98
CA SER A 64 -17.97 -11.09 -0.38
C SER A 64 -19.17 -10.68 -1.23
N PHE A 65 -19.11 -10.89 -2.55
CA PHE A 65 -20.12 -10.49 -3.52
C PHE A 65 -20.37 -11.60 -4.55
N LYS A 66 -21.08 -12.66 -4.13
CA LYS A 66 -21.25 -13.91 -4.90
C LYS A 66 -21.81 -13.74 -6.32
N GLU A 67 -22.63 -12.72 -6.54
CA GLU A 67 -23.25 -12.44 -7.85
C GLU A 67 -22.32 -11.68 -8.82
N LYS A 68 -21.14 -11.25 -8.37
CA LYS A 68 -20.21 -10.46 -9.20
C LYS A 68 -19.30 -11.35 -10.02
N GLU A 69 -19.09 -10.94 -11.26
CA GLU A 69 -18.06 -11.50 -12.12
C GLU A 69 -16.76 -10.73 -11.89
N VAL A 70 -15.69 -11.44 -11.52
CA VAL A 70 -14.40 -10.82 -11.20
C VAL A 70 -13.31 -11.43 -12.06
N TYR A 71 -12.64 -10.58 -12.81
CA TYR A 71 -11.63 -10.91 -13.80
C TYR A 71 -10.26 -10.37 -13.39
N VAL A 72 -9.19 -11.11 -13.67
CA VAL A 72 -7.79 -10.66 -13.59
C VAL A 72 -7.19 -10.88 -14.97
N VAL A 73 -6.77 -9.80 -15.63
CA VAL A 73 -6.24 -9.86 -17.01
C VAL A 73 -4.72 -9.65 -17.03
N GLY A 74 -4.06 -10.15 -18.07
CA GLY A 74 -2.60 -10.12 -18.22
C GLY A 74 -1.98 -11.52 -18.17
N GLU A 75 -0.70 -11.57 -17.82
CA GLU A 75 0.06 -12.80 -17.63
C GLU A 75 1.13 -12.64 -16.54
N SER A 76 1.47 -13.72 -15.84
CA SER A 76 2.50 -13.70 -14.79
C SER A 76 3.93 -13.71 -15.32
N GLN A 77 4.14 -13.90 -16.63
CA GLN A 77 5.47 -14.07 -17.22
C GLN A 77 6.30 -15.17 -16.56
N GLY A 78 5.64 -16.23 -16.08
CA GLY A 78 6.28 -17.35 -15.38
C GLY A 78 6.60 -17.09 -13.91
N ALA A 79 6.23 -15.93 -13.36
CA ALA A 79 6.38 -15.64 -11.94
C ALA A 79 5.50 -16.57 -11.09
N PHE A 80 6.09 -17.08 -10.00
CA PHE A 80 5.45 -17.93 -9.00
C PHE A 80 4.67 -19.12 -9.61
N PRO A 81 5.34 -20.00 -10.40
CA PRO A 81 4.68 -21.08 -11.16
C PRO A 81 4.03 -22.15 -10.27
N TRP A 82 4.35 -22.14 -8.98
CA TRP A 82 3.80 -23.00 -7.94
C TRP A 82 2.45 -22.49 -7.39
N LEU A 83 2.01 -21.27 -7.73
CA LEU A 83 0.68 -20.77 -7.42
C LEU A 83 -0.27 -20.90 -8.61
N HIS A 84 -1.49 -21.36 -8.34
CA HIS A 84 -2.54 -21.45 -9.35
C HIS A 84 -3.18 -20.08 -9.61
N MET A 85 -2.71 -19.39 -10.63
CA MET A 85 -3.13 -18.02 -10.98
C MET A 85 -3.72 -17.98 -12.40
N PRO A 86 -4.98 -18.42 -12.60
CA PRO A 86 -5.61 -18.40 -13.90
C PRO A 86 -6.04 -16.97 -14.29
N PHE A 87 -5.30 -16.38 -15.22
CA PHE A 87 -5.67 -15.13 -15.87
C PHE A 87 -6.88 -15.36 -16.79
N ASP A 88 -7.75 -14.36 -16.84
CA ASP A 88 -8.97 -14.41 -17.62
C ASP A 88 -8.79 -13.68 -18.95
N THR A 89 -9.44 -14.19 -20.00
CA THR A 89 -9.61 -13.47 -21.26
C THR A 89 -10.99 -12.86 -21.30
N LEU A 90 -11.08 -11.54 -21.49
CA LEU A 90 -12.36 -10.87 -21.66
C LEU A 90 -12.93 -11.20 -23.04
N LYS A 91 -14.26 -11.38 -23.11
CA LYS A 91 -14.97 -11.61 -24.36
C LYS A 91 -14.92 -10.37 -25.27
N GLU A 92 -15.05 -10.56 -26.57
CA GLU A 92 -15.07 -9.45 -27.54
C GLU A 92 -16.21 -8.46 -27.29
N ASP A 93 -17.37 -8.96 -26.81
CA ASP A 93 -18.57 -8.19 -26.49
C ASP A 93 -18.64 -7.69 -25.04
N PHE A 94 -17.49 -7.62 -24.35
CA PHE A 94 -17.44 -7.20 -22.95
C PHE A 94 -17.92 -5.75 -22.77
N ASP A 95 -18.96 -5.55 -21.96
CA ASP A 95 -19.47 -4.21 -21.62
C ASP A 95 -18.62 -3.54 -20.53
N PHE A 96 -17.68 -2.71 -20.98
CA PHE A 96 -16.81 -1.92 -20.11
C PHE A 96 -17.56 -0.82 -19.33
N SER A 97 -18.65 -0.28 -19.89
CA SER A 97 -19.39 0.85 -19.30
C SER A 97 -20.12 0.48 -18.00
N GLN A 98 -20.45 -0.81 -17.84
CA GLN A 98 -21.03 -1.40 -16.63
C GLN A 98 -20.00 -2.19 -15.80
N SER A 99 -18.71 -1.94 -16.03
CA SER A 99 -17.62 -2.63 -15.35
C SER A 99 -16.72 -1.67 -14.57
N LEU A 100 -16.21 -2.15 -13.44
CA LEU A 100 -15.21 -1.48 -12.62
C LEU A 100 -13.81 -1.96 -13.02
N ALA A 101 -12.92 -1.05 -13.38
CA ALA A 101 -11.49 -1.35 -13.49
C ALA A 101 -10.79 -1.09 -12.15
N ILE A 102 -9.96 -2.02 -11.69
CA ILE A 102 -9.09 -1.85 -10.52
C ILE A 102 -7.65 -2.09 -10.95
N ILE A 103 -6.84 -1.05 -10.91
CA ILE A 103 -5.40 -1.12 -11.18
C ILE A 103 -4.69 -1.27 -9.85
N ILE A 104 -3.89 -2.33 -9.72
CA ILE A 104 -3.17 -2.66 -8.50
C ILE A 104 -1.68 -2.53 -8.77
N ASP A 105 -0.99 -1.84 -7.86
CA ASP A 105 0.47 -1.82 -7.77
C ASP A 105 1.16 -1.28 -9.04
N ALA A 106 0.57 -0.23 -9.62
CA ALA A 106 1.13 0.42 -10.80
C ALA A 106 1.19 1.94 -10.61
N SER A 107 2.41 2.47 -10.72
CA SER A 107 2.69 3.90 -10.51
C SER A 107 2.29 4.81 -11.68
N ALA A 108 2.19 4.25 -12.89
CA ALA A 108 1.94 4.97 -14.13
C ALA A 108 1.29 4.07 -15.19
N GLY A 109 0.62 4.67 -16.19
CA GLY A 109 -0.13 3.93 -17.20
C GLY A 109 0.73 2.97 -18.01
N ASN A 110 1.92 3.41 -18.44
CA ASN A 110 2.90 2.57 -19.13
C ASN A 110 3.46 1.42 -18.28
N ARG A 111 3.19 1.39 -16.97
CA ARG A 111 3.54 0.28 -16.11
C ARG A 111 2.44 -0.78 -16.06
N VAL A 112 1.23 -0.52 -16.52
CA VAL A 112 0.11 -1.47 -16.49
C VAL A 112 0.18 -2.41 -17.70
N GLN A 113 0.06 -3.73 -17.50
CA GLN A 113 -0.03 -4.66 -18.61
C GLN A 113 -1.27 -4.38 -19.45
N LEU A 114 -1.13 -4.50 -20.77
CA LEU A 114 -2.21 -4.29 -21.73
C LEU A 114 -2.84 -2.88 -21.61
N PHE A 115 -2.09 -1.89 -21.09
CA PHE A 115 -2.59 -0.52 -20.93
C PHE A 115 -3.11 0.04 -22.25
N ASP A 116 -2.34 -0.13 -23.33
CA ASP A 116 -2.70 0.34 -24.66
C ASP A 116 -4.03 -0.25 -25.15
N GLN A 117 -4.31 -1.52 -24.84
CA GLN A 117 -5.53 -2.21 -25.27
C GLN A 117 -6.78 -1.75 -24.52
N TYR A 118 -6.64 -1.44 -23.22
CA TYR A 118 -7.77 -1.18 -22.33
C TYR A 118 -7.94 0.30 -21.95
N PHE A 119 -6.92 1.13 -22.15
CA PHE A 119 -6.87 2.52 -21.67
C PHE A 119 -6.42 3.56 -22.72
N LYS A 120 -5.59 3.22 -23.72
CA LYS A 120 -5.14 4.18 -24.77
C LYS A 120 -6.28 4.44 -25.78
N ASP A 121 -6.36 5.67 -26.28
CA ASP A 121 -7.48 6.28 -27.05
C ASP A 121 -8.66 6.86 -26.24
N LEU A 122 -8.64 6.81 -24.91
CA LEU A 122 -9.80 7.18 -24.11
C LEU A 122 -9.73 8.60 -23.57
N GLY A 123 -10.16 9.55 -24.40
CA GLY A 123 -10.89 10.70 -23.87
C GLY A 123 -12.11 10.19 -23.07
N VAL A 124 -12.05 10.35 -21.74
CA VAL A 124 -13.14 10.25 -20.75
C VAL A 124 -14.14 9.08 -20.93
N ARG A 125 -13.85 7.97 -20.25
CA ARG A 125 -14.78 6.95 -19.68
C ARG A 125 -15.34 5.83 -20.59
N ARG A 126 -14.47 4.89 -21.00
CA ARG A 126 -14.87 3.52 -21.43
C ARG A 126 -15.40 2.67 -20.27
N TRP A 127 -14.78 2.84 -19.11
CA TRP A 127 -15.10 2.11 -17.89
C TRP A 127 -16.20 2.81 -17.12
N GLY A 128 -17.04 2.04 -16.44
CA GLY A 128 -18.04 2.59 -15.52
C GLY A 128 -17.38 3.38 -14.37
N ALA A 129 -16.25 2.88 -13.89
CA ALA A 129 -15.30 3.61 -13.05
C ALA A 129 -13.91 2.96 -13.08
N VAL A 130 -12.88 3.72 -12.74
CA VAL A 130 -11.50 3.25 -12.59
C VAL A 130 -11.01 3.52 -11.16
N ILE A 131 -10.47 2.49 -10.50
CA ILE A 131 -9.85 2.59 -9.17
C ILE A 131 -8.37 2.26 -9.28
N ARG A 132 -7.52 2.99 -8.57
CA ARG A 132 -6.10 2.69 -8.42
C ARG A 132 -5.74 2.48 -6.95
N ILE A 133 -4.99 1.42 -6.65
CA ILE A 133 -4.41 1.15 -5.33
C ILE A 133 -2.93 0.88 -5.53
N ASP A 134 -2.10 1.67 -4.87
CA ASP A 134 -0.65 1.65 -5.07
C ASP A 134 0.09 2.14 -3.82
N HIS A 135 1.34 1.74 -3.67
CA HIS A 135 2.21 2.17 -2.58
C HIS A 135 3.50 2.84 -3.09
N HIS A 136 3.68 3.01 -4.40
CA HIS A 136 4.81 3.76 -4.94
C HIS A 136 4.68 5.27 -4.70
N GLU A 137 5.81 5.98 -4.66
CA GLU A 137 5.81 7.45 -4.73
C GLU A 137 5.29 7.90 -6.09
N SER A 138 4.20 8.68 -6.10
CA SER A 138 3.60 9.17 -7.34
C SER A 138 4.32 10.45 -7.80
N SER A 139 5.14 10.38 -8.86
CA SER A 139 5.83 11.56 -9.40
C SER A 139 5.11 12.22 -10.59
N ILE A 140 4.22 11.52 -11.31
CA ILE A 140 3.25 12.06 -12.28
C ILE A 140 2.11 11.04 -12.43
N ASP A 141 0.87 11.40 -12.11
CA ASP A 141 -0.29 10.50 -12.29
C ASP A 141 -0.72 10.50 -13.76
N SER A 142 -0.20 9.53 -14.53
CA SER A 142 -0.61 9.30 -15.93
C SER A 142 -1.86 8.43 -16.04
N ILE A 143 -2.41 7.96 -14.91
CA ILE A 143 -3.58 7.10 -14.87
C ILE A 143 -4.79 7.92 -14.40
N TYR A 144 -5.77 8.12 -15.27
CA TYR A 144 -7.08 8.62 -14.83
C TYR A 144 -7.74 7.60 -13.90
N SER A 145 -8.10 8.00 -12.68
CA SER A 145 -8.84 7.19 -11.73
C SER A 145 -9.96 8.00 -11.07
N ASP A 146 -11.15 7.40 -10.92
CA ASP A 146 -12.28 7.98 -10.18
C ASP A 146 -12.09 7.86 -8.66
N LEU A 147 -11.27 6.90 -8.22
CA LEU A 147 -10.85 6.74 -6.84
C LEU A 147 -9.42 6.20 -6.79
N SER A 148 -8.52 6.88 -6.07
CA SER A 148 -7.10 6.48 -5.98
C SER A 148 -6.65 6.44 -4.53
N TRP A 149 -5.85 5.43 -4.19
CA TRP A 149 -5.10 5.37 -2.94
C TRP A 149 -3.65 4.98 -3.21
N ALA A 150 -2.82 6.00 -3.44
CA ALA A 150 -1.37 5.90 -3.53
C ALA A 150 -0.75 6.33 -2.18
N ASP A 151 -0.12 5.42 -1.44
CA ASP A 151 0.51 5.76 -0.15
C ASP A 151 1.84 5.03 0.09
N SER A 152 2.94 5.76 -0.15
CA SER A 152 4.32 5.31 0.07
C SER A 152 4.72 5.01 1.51
N SER A 153 3.83 5.18 2.48
CA SER A 153 4.08 4.68 3.84
C SER A 153 3.82 3.19 3.99
N TYR A 154 3.19 2.52 3.01
CA TYR A 154 2.99 1.07 3.02
C TYR A 154 4.17 0.36 2.38
N ALA A 155 4.62 -0.71 3.01
CA ALA A 155 5.69 -1.58 2.49
C ALA A 155 5.23 -2.56 1.40
N ALA A 156 3.95 -2.51 1.01
CA ALA A 156 3.32 -3.35 -0.01
C ALA A 156 1.88 -2.86 -0.26
N CYS A 157 1.44 -2.89 -1.51
CA CYS A 157 0.04 -2.74 -1.93
C CYS A 157 -0.88 -3.82 -1.33
N CYS A 158 -0.41 -5.07 -1.19
CA CYS A 158 -1.13 -6.13 -0.49
C CYS A 158 -1.47 -5.77 0.95
N ALA A 159 -0.64 -4.97 1.63
CA ALA A 159 -0.97 -4.47 2.96
C ALA A 159 -2.18 -3.52 2.92
N GLN A 160 -2.27 -2.63 1.92
CA GLN A 160 -3.45 -1.78 1.71
C GLN A 160 -4.70 -2.64 1.44
N LEU A 161 -4.58 -3.72 0.66
CA LEU A 161 -5.68 -4.63 0.35
C LEU A 161 -6.17 -5.42 1.59
N VAL A 162 -5.25 -5.91 2.43
CA VAL A 162 -5.62 -6.51 3.72
C VAL A 162 -6.32 -5.48 4.62
N GLN A 163 -5.88 -4.23 4.60
CA GLN A 163 -6.53 -3.16 5.36
C GLN A 163 -7.94 -2.84 4.85
N ILE A 164 -8.18 -2.89 3.54
CA ILE A 164 -9.53 -2.78 2.97
C ILE A 164 -10.42 -3.92 3.49
N CYS A 165 -9.91 -5.16 3.47
CA CYS A 165 -10.65 -6.31 3.97
C CYS A 165 -10.98 -6.16 5.45
N ASP A 166 -10.02 -5.71 6.25
CA ASP A 166 -10.19 -5.45 7.68
C ASP A 166 -11.20 -4.33 7.95
N PHE A 167 -11.13 -3.21 7.22
CA PHE A 167 -12.04 -2.08 7.41
C PHE A 167 -13.50 -2.48 7.16
N TYR A 168 -13.76 -3.25 6.09
CA TYR A 168 -15.12 -3.69 5.75
C TYR A 168 -15.51 -5.03 6.39
N GLN A 169 -14.63 -5.64 7.20
CA GLN A 169 -14.82 -6.97 7.77
C GLN A 169 -15.12 -8.04 6.69
N TRP A 170 -14.50 -7.90 5.51
CA TRP A 170 -14.62 -8.89 4.45
C TRP A 170 -13.82 -10.15 4.79
N LYS A 171 -14.42 -11.31 4.51
CA LYS A 171 -13.78 -12.59 4.79
C LYS A 171 -12.68 -12.87 3.76
N MET A 172 -11.45 -12.97 4.23
CA MET A 172 -10.35 -13.57 3.48
C MET A 172 -10.42 -15.09 3.67
N ASN A 173 -10.62 -15.84 2.59
CA ASN A 173 -10.41 -17.29 2.64
C ASN A 173 -8.89 -17.59 2.65
N CYS A 174 -8.51 -18.84 2.88
CA CYS A 174 -7.09 -19.23 2.94
C CYS A 174 -6.34 -18.87 1.64
N LYS A 175 -7.01 -18.92 0.48
CA LYS A 175 -6.41 -18.53 -0.82
C LYS A 175 -6.09 -17.04 -0.86
N ALA A 176 -7.07 -16.18 -0.60
CA ALA A 176 -6.89 -14.73 -0.55
C ALA A 176 -5.81 -14.33 0.46
N ALA A 177 -5.85 -14.93 1.66
CA ALA A 177 -4.89 -14.71 2.71
C ALA A 177 -3.46 -15.09 2.27
N THR A 178 -3.30 -16.24 1.60
CA THR A 178 -2.01 -16.70 1.05
C THR A 178 -1.49 -15.74 -0.01
N TYR A 179 -2.34 -15.28 -0.95
CA TYR A 179 -1.94 -14.31 -1.97
C TYR A 179 -1.51 -12.97 -1.38
N PHE A 180 -2.28 -12.41 -0.44
CA PHE A 180 -1.88 -11.16 0.22
C PHE A 180 -0.61 -11.31 1.05
N TYR A 181 -0.43 -12.46 1.73
CA TYR A 181 0.78 -12.70 2.51
C TYR A 181 2.01 -12.83 1.62
N LEU A 182 1.89 -13.44 0.43
CA LEU A 182 2.97 -13.46 -0.57
C LEU A 182 3.44 -12.04 -0.87
N GLY A 183 2.53 -11.16 -1.26
CA GLY A 183 2.86 -9.79 -1.66
C GLY A 183 3.50 -8.98 -0.54
N ILE A 184 2.89 -9.01 0.65
CA ILE A 184 3.46 -8.35 1.83
C ILE A 184 4.88 -8.87 2.10
N MET A 185 5.11 -10.19 2.00
CA MET A 185 6.40 -10.78 2.32
C MET A 185 7.47 -10.49 1.27
N THR A 186 7.14 -10.49 -0.03
CA THR A 186 8.11 -10.24 -1.09
C THR A 186 8.55 -8.78 -1.12
N ASP A 187 7.60 -7.84 -1.03
CA ASP A 187 7.89 -6.43 -1.25
C ASP A 187 8.42 -5.72 0.01
N SER A 188 8.14 -6.28 1.19
CA SER A 188 8.84 -5.91 2.43
C SER A 188 10.25 -6.50 2.55
N GLY A 189 10.75 -7.23 1.54
CA GLY A 189 12.05 -7.88 1.59
C GLY A 189 12.15 -8.90 2.72
N PHE A 190 11.12 -9.74 2.90
CA PHE A 190 10.98 -10.65 4.03
C PHE A 190 10.96 -9.90 5.38
N PHE A 191 10.26 -8.77 5.42
CA PHE A 191 10.15 -7.87 6.57
C PHE A 191 11.47 -7.21 7.00
N ALA A 192 12.44 -7.10 6.10
CA ALA A 192 13.75 -6.50 6.37
C ALA A 192 13.91 -5.05 5.86
N ASN A 193 13.03 -4.61 4.94
CA ASN A 193 13.13 -3.29 4.33
C ASN A 193 12.77 -2.15 5.32
N SER A 194 13.27 -0.93 5.08
CA SER A 194 13.07 0.24 5.94
C SER A 194 11.61 0.70 6.06
N GLU A 195 10.78 0.37 5.07
CA GLU A 195 9.37 0.72 4.98
C GLU A 195 8.51 -0.17 5.89
N VAL A 196 9.09 -1.25 6.43
CA VAL A 196 8.41 -2.16 7.35
C VAL A 196 8.11 -1.45 8.65
N SER A 197 6.81 -1.27 8.91
CA SER A 197 6.29 -0.63 10.11
C SER A 197 5.51 -1.63 10.97
N PRO A 198 5.18 -1.28 12.23
CA PRO A 198 4.25 -2.09 13.03
C PRO A 198 2.93 -2.38 12.31
N ARG A 199 2.46 -1.45 11.46
CA ARG A 199 1.28 -1.65 10.61
C ARG A 199 1.49 -2.80 9.62
N THR A 200 2.63 -2.87 8.94
CA THR A 200 2.97 -3.97 8.01
C THR A 200 2.90 -5.32 8.72
N LEU A 201 3.50 -5.43 9.90
CA LEU A 201 3.51 -6.66 10.69
C LEU A 201 2.11 -7.06 11.18
N VAL A 202 1.30 -6.09 11.62
CA VAL A 202 -0.09 -6.33 12.04
C VAL A 202 -0.94 -6.84 10.86
N LEU A 203 -0.82 -6.23 9.69
CA LEU A 203 -1.57 -6.64 8.50
C LEU A 203 -1.14 -8.03 8.01
N ALA A 204 0.17 -8.32 8.00
CA ALA A 204 0.68 -9.67 7.74
C ALA A 204 0.12 -10.69 8.74
N ALA A 205 0.08 -10.35 10.04
CA ALA A 205 -0.51 -11.20 11.07
C ALA A 205 -2.02 -11.43 10.86
N LYS A 206 -2.76 -10.46 10.33
CA LYS A 206 -4.17 -10.63 9.95
C LYS A 206 -4.34 -11.62 8.79
N ALA A 207 -3.48 -11.56 7.77
CA ALA A 207 -3.47 -12.55 6.70
C ALA A 207 -3.14 -13.96 7.25
N LEU A 208 -2.12 -14.08 8.12
CA LEU A 208 -1.82 -15.36 8.79
C LEU A 208 -3.01 -15.90 9.59
N ARG A 209 -3.66 -15.04 10.38
CA ARG A 209 -4.86 -15.42 11.15
C ARG A 209 -6.01 -15.89 10.26
N ALA A 210 -6.10 -15.36 9.04
CA ALA A 210 -7.08 -15.79 8.04
C ALA A 210 -6.70 -17.09 7.30
N GLY A 211 -5.58 -17.73 7.68
CA GLY A 211 -5.16 -19.03 7.14
C GLY A 211 -4.19 -18.93 5.96
N ALA A 212 -3.40 -17.86 5.86
CA ALA A 212 -2.33 -17.80 4.87
C ALA A 212 -1.31 -18.93 5.08
N ASP A 213 -0.99 -19.68 4.02
CA ASP A 213 0.00 -20.74 4.07
C ASP A 213 1.43 -20.18 3.95
N ARG A 214 1.91 -19.65 5.08
CA ARG A 214 3.26 -19.09 5.20
C ARG A 214 4.34 -20.11 4.85
N GLU A 215 4.19 -21.35 5.30
CA GLU A 215 5.20 -22.37 5.08
C GLU A 215 5.34 -22.68 3.60
N PHE A 216 4.23 -22.85 2.88
CA PHE A 216 4.21 -23.01 1.44
C PHE A 216 4.89 -21.84 0.72
N ILE A 217 4.55 -20.60 1.08
CA ILE A 217 5.15 -19.40 0.48
C ILE A 217 6.67 -19.37 0.72
N VAL A 218 7.09 -19.47 1.98
CA VAL A 218 8.51 -19.42 2.36
C VAL A 218 9.31 -20.53 1.70
N ASN A 219 8.79 -21.77 1.70
CA ASN A 219 9.47 -22.91 1.11
C ASN A 219 9.64 -22.74 -0.40
N ASN A 220 8.63 -22.23 -1.11
CA ASN A 220 8.75 -22.06 -2.55
C ASN A 220 9.60 -20.83 -2.95
N LEU A 221 9.56 -19.73 -2.19
CA LEU A 221 10.40 -18.55 -2.45
C LEU A 221 11.88 -18.79 -2.19
N ARG A 222 12.22 -19.66 -1.23
CA ARG A 222 13.61 -19.97 -0.87
C ARG A 222 14.23 -21.07 -1.74
N ARG A 223 13.41 -21.84 -2.46
CA ARG A 223 13.91 -22.90 -3.33
C ARG A 223 14.57 -22.28 -4.55
N ILE A 224 15.80 -22.70 -4.78
CA ILE A 224 16.59 -22.34 -5.95
C ILE A 224 16.97 -23.64 -6.68
N THR A 225 17.09 -23.57 -7.99
CA THR A 225 17.44 -24.75 -8.79
C THR A 225 18.96 -24.96 -8.77
N VAL A 226 19.41 -26.18 -9.11
CA VAL A 226 20.86 -26.45 -9.24
C VAL A 226 21.53 -25.52 -10.27
N PRO A 227 20.95 -25.24 -11.46
CA PRO A 227 21.49 -24.22 -12.36
C PRO A 227 21.62 -22.84 -11.74
N GLU A 228 20.63 -22.40 -10.95
CA GLU A 228 20.71 -21.11 -10.24
C GLU A 228 21.84 -21.11 -9.20
N ILE A 229 22.02 -22.20 -8.46
CA ILE A 229 23.16 -22.38 -7.54
C ILE A 229 24.48 -22.23 -8.30
N LYS A 230 24.61 -22.85 -9.48
CA LYS A 230 25.82 -22.76 -10.32
C LYS A 230 26.09 -21.35 -10.83
N MET A 231 25.05 -20.59 -11.16
CA MET A 231 25.19 -19.17 -11.49
C MET A 231 25.67 -18.36 -10.28
N ARG A 232 25.07 -18.56 -9.10
CA ARG A 232 25.48 -17.87 -7.87
C ARG A 232 26.92 -18.19 -7.50
N GLU A 233 27.33 -19.47 -7.60
CA GLU A 233 28.71 -19.92 -7.45
C GLU A 233 29.65 -19.17 -8.41
N HIS A 234 29.26 -19.01 -9.67
CA HIS A 234 30.05 -18.27 -10.65
C HIS A 234 30.22 -16.80 -10.26
N ILE A 235 29.15 -16.11 -9.87
CA ILE A 235 29.21 -14.71 -9.41
C ILE A 235 30.14 -14.59 -8.19
N LEU A 236 29.93 -15.43 -7.18
CA LEU A 236 30.72 -15.43 -5.94
C LEU A 236 32.19 -15.84 -6.14
N SER A 237 32.53 -16.48 -7.26
CA SER A 237 33.91 -16.84 -7.58
C SER A 237 34.63 -15.78 -8.41
N ASN A 238 33.92 -14.79 -8.97
CA ASN A 238 34.46 -13.84 -9.95
C ASN A 238 34.18 -12.37 -9.62
N TYR A 239 33.65 -12.06 -8.43
CA TYR A 239 33.46 -10.68 -8.00
C TYR A 239 34.81 -9.99 -7.71
N THR A 240 34.81 -8.67 -7.81
CA THR A 240 35.92 -7.80 -7.39
C THR A 240 35.58 -7.20 -6.03
N GLN A 241 36.57 -7.17 -5.13
CA GLN A 241 36.45 -6.57 -3.81
C GLN A 241 37.44 -5.41 -3.66
N ASP A 242 36.89 -4.25 -3.33
CA ASP A 242 37.57 -3.06 -2.88
C ASP A 242 37.22 -2.82 -1.38
N GLU A 243 37.82 -1.82 -0.73
CA GLU A 243 37.52 -1.49 0.68
C GLU A 243 36.07 -1.01 0.84
N GLY A 244 35.23 -1.76 1.56
CA GLY A 244 33.82 -1.42 1.77
C GLY A 244 32.91 -1.60 0.53
N PHE A 245 33.45 -2.07 -0.60
CA PHE A 245 32.74 -2.11 -1.88
C PHE A 245 33.01 -3.42 -2.63
N VAL A 246 31.96 -4.10 -3.08
CA VAL A 246 32.08 -5.27 -3.95
C VAL A 246 31.29 -5.09 -5.24
N TRP A 247 31.80 -5.61 -6.34
CA TRP A 247 31.08 -5.55 -7.62
C TRP A 247 31.39 -6.71 -8.54
N TYR A 248 30.48 -6.98 -9.47
CA TYR A 248 30.66 -7.98 -10.51
C TYR A 248 30.08 -7.50 -11.84
N PHE A 249 30.75 -7.82 -12.94
CA PHE A 249 30.27 -7.58 -14.30
C PHE A 249 29.90 -8.90 -14.97
N MET A 250 28.61 -9.04 -15.27
CA MET A 250 28.03 -10.17 -15.98
C MET A 250 27.95 -9.84 -17.47
N ASP A 251 28.84 -10.44 -18.25
CA ASP A 251 28.90 -10.29 -19.70
C ASP A 251 27.87 -11.15 -20.44
N LYS A 252 27.62 -10.83 -21.71
CA LYS A 252 26.62 -11.53 -22.53
C LYS A 252 26.82 -13.05 -22.61
N PRO A 253 28.04 -13.60 -22.81
CA PRO A 253 28.26 -15.05 -22.77
C PRO A 253 27.87 -15.69 -21.43
N THR A 254 28.13 -15.01 -20.30
CA THR A 254 27.73 -15.48 -18.97
C THR A 254 26.21 -15.43 -18.81
N ILE A 255 25.56 -14.36 -19.30
CA ILE A 255 24.10 -14.24 -19.30
C ILE A 255 23.48 -15.41 -20.07
N GLU A 256 23.92 -15.66 -21.30
CA GLU A 256 23.40 -16.75 -22.15
C GLU A 256 23.62 -18.13 -21.51
N LYS A 257 24.80 -18.35 -20.90
CA LYS A 257 25.14 -19.61 -20.23
C LYS A 257 24.21 -19.94 -19.06
N PHE A 258 23.79 -18.93 -18.30
CA PHE A 258 23.01 -19.11 -17.08
C PHE A 258 21.53 -18.72 -17.24
N ALA A 259 21.07 -18.44 -18.46
CA ALA A 259 19.67 -18.16 -18.73
C ALA A 259 18.76 -19.34 -18.30
N PRO A 260 17.54 -19.07 -17.79
CA PRO A 260 16.93 -17.75 -17.60
C PRO A 260 17.32 -17.04 -16.29
N TYR A 261 18.10 -17.68 -15.41
CA TYR A 261 18.39 -17.17 -14.05
C TYR A 261 19.25 -15.90 -14.03
N SER A 262 20.08 -15.72 -15.05
CA SER A 262 20.90 -14.52 -15.26
C SER A 262 20.11 -13.27 -15.65
N ASN A 263 18.89 -13.43 -16.17
CA ASN A 263 18.08 -12.32 -16.70
C ASN A 263 17.41 -11.47 -15.59
N GLY A 264 17.56 -11.86 -14.32
CA GLY A 264 16.93 -11.23 -13.16
C GLY A 264 17.86 -10.41 -12.26
N GLY A 265 17.31 -9.91 -11.15
CA GLY A 265 18.02 -9.11 -10.15
C GLY A 265 18.99 -9.95 -9.30
N ASN A 266 20.21 -10.15 -9.80
CA ASN A 266 21.25 -10.95 -9.14
C ASN A 266 22.16 -10.18 -8.17
N VAL A 267 21.95 -8.87 -8.03
CA VAL A 267 22.74 -8.01 -7.13
C VAL A 267 22.70 -8.48 -5.67
N GLY A 268 21.60 -9.11 -5.24
CA GLY A 268 21.47 -9.67 -3.89
C GLY A 268 22.45 -10.78 -3.55
N VAL A 269 23.06 -11.44 -4.54
CA VAL A 269 24.09 -12.48 -4.33
C VAL A 269 25.31 -11.92 -3.59
N LEU A 270 25.60 -10.63 -3.74
CA LEU A 270 26.73 -9.95 -3.10
C LEU A 270 26.38 -9.30 -1.74
N ALA A 271 25.13 -9.40 -1.27
CA ALA A 271 24.63 -8.61 -0.14
C ALA A 271 25.14 -9.03 1.25
N HIS A 272 25.77 -10.20 1.38
CA HIS A 272 26.12 -10.80 2.66
C HIS A 272 27.63 -10.94 2.90
N ILE A 273 28.44 -10.13 2.21
CA ILE A 273 29.88 -10.05 2.44
C ILE A 273 30.08 -9.03 3.57
N GLU A 274 30.59 -9.49 4.72
CA GLU A 274 30.64 -8.72 5.98
C GLU A 274 31.31 -7.34 5.83
N ASP A 275 32.41 -7.27 5.08
CA ASP A 275 33.21 -6.06 4.93
C ASP A 275 32.70 -5.11 3.83
N ASN A 276 31.44 -5.23 3.40
CA ASN A 276 30.84 -4.35 2.40
C ASN A 276 29.76 -3.43 2.98
N VAL A 277 29.77 -2.17 2.55
CA VAL A 277 28.69 -1.19 2.80
C VAL A 277 27.96 -0.85 1.50
N LEU A 278 28.56 -1.15 0.35
CA LEU A 278 28.01 -0.96 -0.98
C LEU A 278 28.30 -2.18 -1.86
N TRP A 279 27.34 -2.59 -2.67
CA TRP A 279 27.59 -3.60 -3.71
C TRP A 279 26.89 -3.28 -5.04
N MET A 280 27.55 -3.66 -6.13
CA MET A 280 27.05 -3.43 -7.49
C MET A 280 27.05 -4.70 -8.33
N MET A 281 26.03 -4.80 -9.19
CA MET A 281 25.97 -5.78 -10.26
C MET A 281 25.82 -5.04 -11.58
N PHE A 282 26.73 -5.27 -12.50
CA PHE A 282 26.68 -4.74 -13.85
C PHE A 282 26.24 -5.87 -14.79
N THR A 283 25.20 -5.65 -15.57
CA THR A 283 24.66 -6.64 -16.49
C THR A 283 24.63 -6.07 -17.90
N GLU A 284 25.40 -6.68 -18.79
CA GLU A 284 25.41 -6.30 -20.21
C GLU A 284 24.01 -6.47 -20.82
N GLN A 285 23.56 -5.47 -21.57
CA GLN A 285 22.27 -5.44 -22.26
C GLN A 285 22.49 -5.53 -23.77
N GLU A 286 21.39 -5.50 -24.53
CA GLU A 286 21.45 -5.33 -25.97
C GLU A 286 22.12 -4.00 -26.34
N GLU A 287 22.69 -3.96 -27.55
CA GLU A 287 23.39 -2.78 -28.09
C GLU A 287 24.64 -2.33 -27.31
N GLY A 288 25.13 -3.14 -26.35
CA GLY A 288 26.35 -2.87 -25.58
C GLY A 288 26.17 -1.93 -24.39
N THR A 289 24.93 -1.53 -24.11
CA THR A 289 24.60 -0.79 -22.87
C THR A 289 24.72 -1.71 -21.66
N ILE A 290 24.87 -1.13 -20.46
CA ILE A 290 25.12 -1.88 -19.23
C ILE A 290 24.16 -1.39 -18.16
N ARG A 291 23.35 -2.30 -17.61
CA ARG A 291 22.50 -2.01 -16.46
C ARG A 291 23.31 -2.17 -15.18
N ALA A 292 23.45 -1.10 -14.42
CA ALA A 292 24.02 -1.11 -13.07
C ALA A 292 22.90 -1.23 -12.03
N SER A 293 22.96 -2.26 -11.20
CA SER A 293 22.12 -2.40 -10.00
C SER A 293 22.99 -2.12 -8.77
N ILE A 294 22.60 -1.14 -7.96
CA ILE A 294 23.39 -0.63 -6.84
C ILE A 294 22.62 -0.83 -5.55
N ARG A 295 23.29 -1.31 -4.51
CA ARG A 295 22.71 -1.56 -3.18
C ARG A 295 23.70 -1.13 -2.09
N SER A 296 23.16 -0.82 -0.91
CA SER A 296 23.96 -0.43 0.25
C SER A 296 23.34 -0.89 1.57
N VAL A 297 24.15 -0.87 2.63
CA VAL A 297 23.72 -1.08 4.01
C VAL A 297 23.53 0.28 4.70
N GLY A 298 22.54 0.34 5.61
CA GLY A 298 22.42 1.43 6.58
C GLY A 298 22.05 2.76 5.93
N THR A 299 22.87 3.78 6.17
CA THR A 299 22.60 5.18 5.82
C THR A 299 23.30 5.64 4.53
N LEU A 300 24.05 4.76 3.87
CA LEU A 300 24.74 5.09 2.63
C LEU A 300 23.72 5.23 1.48
N ASN A 301 23.51 6.46 1.01
CA ASN A 301 22.48 6.77 0.03
C ASN A 301 22.96 6.51 -1.42
N VAL A 302 22.68 5.33 -1.96
CA VAL A 302 23.05 4.94 -3.33
C VAL A 302 22.19 5.57 -4.42
N ARG A 303 21.02 6.15 -4.07
CA ARG A 303 20.22 6.92 -5.03
C ARG A 303 21.01 8.13 -5.54
N LYS A 304 21.71 8.84 -4.65
CA LYS A 304 22.55 10.00 -5.05
C LYS A 304 23.62 9.59 -6.05
N LEU A 305 24.30 8.48 -5.77
CA LEU A 305 25.30 7.93 -6.67
C LEU A 305 24.71 7.52 -8.02
N ALA A 306 23.52 6.94 -8.06
CA ALA A 306 22.84 6.58 -9.30
C ALA A 306 22.40 7.82 -10.12
N GLU A 307 21.90 8.87 -9.46
CA GLU A 307 21.47 10.12 -10.09
C GLU A 307 22.63 10.83 -10.83
N GLU A 308 23.87 10.73 -10.33
CA GLU A 308 25.08 11.23 -11.01
C GLU A 308 25.30 10.56 -12.39
N PHE A 309 24.74 9.36 -12.60
CA PHE A 309 24.89 8.55 -13.82
C PHE A 309 23.56 8.38 -14.57
N SER A 310 22.69 9.38 -14.51
CA SER A 310 21.36 9.37 -15.15
C SER A 310 20.46 8.20 -14.71
N GLY A 311 20.68 7.72 -13.49
CA GLY A 311 19.90 6.67 -12.84
C GLY A 311 18.92 7.21 -11.80
N GLY A 312 18.49 6.34 -10.90
CA GLY A 312 17.60 6.67 -9.79
C GLY A 312 17.20 5.45 -8.97
N GLY A 313 16.30 5.65 -7.99
CA GLY A 313 15.75 4.58 -7.15
C GLY A 313 15.55 5.02 -5.70
N HIS A 314 15.68 4.08 -4.78
CA HIS A 314 15.58 4.28 -3.33
C HIS A 314 16.95 4.47 -2.69
N MET A 315 16.95 4.98 -1.45
CA MET A 315 18.16 5.27 -0.69
C MET A 315 19.14 4.09 -0.65
N ASN A 316 18.66 2.85 -0.46
CA ASN A 316 19.49 1.64 -0.35
C ASN A 316 19.40 0.72 -1.58
N ALA A 317 18.64 1.11 -2.60
CA ALA A 317 18.42 0.32 -3.80
C ALA A 317 18.16 1.21 -5.01
N ALA A 318 19.20 1.41 -5.83
CA ALA A 318 19.15 2.24 -7.01
C ALA A 318 19.70 1.51 -8.24
N GLY A 319 19.59 2.14 -9.40
CA GLY A 319 20.19 1.64 -10.63
C GLY A 319 20.38 2.72 -11.68
N ALA A 320 21.23 2.43 -12.65
CA ALA A 320 21.54 3.30 -13.78
C ALA A 320 21.71 2.46 -15.06
N THR A 321 21.46 3.05 -16.22
CA THR A 321 21.76 2.45 -17.52
C THR A 321 22.94 3.19 -18.12
N LEU A 322 24.07 2.51 -18.23
CA LEU A 322 25.33 3.04 -18.70
C LEU A 322 25.49 2.74 -20.20
N ILE A 323 26.03 3.70 -20.94
CA ILE A 323 26.17 3.57 -22.41
C ILE A 323 27.26 2.58 -22.83
N ASP A 324 28.28 2.36 -21.99
CA ASP A 324 29.43 1.50 -22.30
C ASP A 324 30.23 1.12 -21.04
N LYS A 325 31.31 0.35 -21.24
CA LYS A 325 32.27 -0.03 -20.19
C LYS A 325 33.09 1.15 -19.66
N THR A 326 33.21 2.24 -20.41
CA THR A 326 33.90 3.45 -19.96
C THR A 326 33.13 4.08 -18.80
N LYS A 327 31.81 4.28 -18.98
CA LYS A 327 30.92 4.76 -17.93
C LYS A 327 30.79 3.80 -16.75
N MET A 328 30.88 2.50 -17.00
CA MET A 328 30.98 1.50 -15.93
C MET A 328 32.20 1.74 -15.03
N ASN A 329 33.38 1.93 -15.62
CA ASN A 329 34.59 2.20 -14.85
C ASN A 329 34.52 3.54 -14.12
N GLU A 330 34.00 4.59 -14.75
CA GLU A 330 33.75 5.89 -14.08
C GLU A 330 32.85 5.73 -12.84
N LEU A 331 31.77 4.93 -12.93
CA LEU A 331 30.90 4.66 -11.78
C LEU A 331 31.61 3.86 -10.69
N ILE A 332 32.43 2.87 -11.05
CA ILE A 332 33.22 2.09 -10.08
C ILE A 332 34.19 3.01 -9.34
N ASP A 333 34.91 3.89 -10.04
CA ASP A 333 35.85 4.82 -9.43
C ASP A 333 35.15 5.82 -8.50
N ARG A 334 34.03 6.39 -8.96
CA ARG A 334 33.21 7.27 -8.12
C ARG A 334 32.66 6.55 -6.89
N ALA A 335 32.25 5.29 -7.03
CA ALA A 335 31.76 4.48 -5.92
C ALA A 335 32.85 4.22 -4.86
N ARG A 336 34.11 4.01 -5.28
CA ARG A 336 35.25 3.88 -4.35
C ARG A 336 35.44 5.14 -3.53
N GLU A 337 35.43 6.29 -4.19
CA GLU A 337 35.52 7.60 -3.52
C GLU A 337 34.35 7.79 -2.56
N TYR A 338 33.13 7.48 -3.00
CA TYR A 338 31.92 7.65 -2.20
C TYR A 338 31.91 6.77 -0.94
N VAL A 339 32.36 5.52 -1.06
CA VAL A 339 32.51 4.61 0.08
C VAL A 339 33.59 5.10 1.02
N LYS A 340 34.73 5.58 0.51
CA LYS A 340 35.78 6.16 1.34
C LYS A 340 35.31 7.38 2.12
N GLU A 341 34.63 8.33 1.45
CA GLU A 341 34.01 9.49 2.10
C GLU A 341 33.04 9.08 3.20
N PHE A 342 32.24 8.05 2.95
CA PHE A 342 31.30 7.51 3.94
C PHE A 342 32.02 6.87 5.13
N LEU A 343 33.02 6.04 4.90
CA LEU A 343 33.78 5.38 5.97
C LEU A 343 34.57 6.38 6.82
N ASP A 344 35.20 7.38 6.19
CA ASP A 344 35.92 8.46 6.86
C ASP A 344 34.96 9.32 7.71
N ALA A 345 33.75 9.59 7.23
CA ALA A 345 32.72 10.31 7.97
C ALA A 345 32.04 9.47 9.06
N SER A 346 31.98 8.14 8.89
CA SER A 346 31.24 7.21 9.75
C SER A 346 32.09 6.56 10.84
N GLN A 347 33.33 7.02 11.08
CA GLN A 347 34.07 6.64 12.28
C GLN A 347 33.31 7.12 13.54
N PHE A 348 32.44 6.23 14.04
CA PHE A 348 31.59 6.30 15.22
C PHE A 348 30.32 7.18 15.16
N THR A 349 29.29 6.71 14.46
CA THR A 349 27.94 6.75 15.05
C THR A 349 27.72 5.45 15.80
N SER A 350 27.80 5.49 17.13
CA SER A 350 27.51 4.32 17.96
C SER A 350 26.05 3.89 17.74
N LYS A 351 25.76 2.61 17.93
CA LYS A 351 24.38 2.09 17.93
C LYS A 351 23.47 2.84 18.91
N GLU A 352 24.04 3.42 19.97
CA GLU A 352 23.36 4.35 20.89
C GLU A 352 23.01 5.68 20.22
N ALA A 353 23.91 6.28 19.42
CA ALA A 353 23.60 7.49 18.67
C ALA A 353 22.49 7.23 17.63
N GLU A 354 22.50 6.08 16.95
CA GLU A 354 21.41 5.69 16.05
C GLU A 354 20.10 5.43 16.79
N CYS A 355 20.15 4.77 17.95
CA CYS A 355 18.97 4.59 18.82
C CYS A 355 18.41 5.94 19.29
N ASN A 356 19.26 6.87 19.72
CA ASN A 356 18.83 8.19 20.18
C ASN A 356 18.20 9.00 19.04
N VAL A 357 18.77 8.95 17.82
CA VAL A 357 18.17 9.61 16.64
C VAL A 357 16.86 8.94 16.23
N ALA A 358 16.75 7.62 16.34
CA ALA A 358 15.52 6.89 16.06
C ALA A 358 14.43 7.16 17.12
N GLU A 359 14.82 7.26 18.39
CA GLU A 359 13.97 7.65 19.51
C GLU A 359 13.52 9.10 19.35
N GLU A 360 14.41 10.03 19.02
CA GLU A 360 14.07 11.42 18.70
C GLU A 360 13.13 11.54 17.50
N LYS A 361 13.38 10.81 16.40
CA LYS A 361 12.46 10.80 15.24
C LYS A 361 11.12 10.17 15.55
N TYR A 362 11.11 9.11 16.36
CA TYR A 362 9.89 8.44 16.80
C TYR A 362 9.09 9.35 17.73
N ASP A 363 9.74 9.98 18.70
CA ASP A 363 9.15 10.97 19.59
C ASP A 363 8.70 12.19 18.81
N GLU A 364 9.43 12.66 17.81
CA GLU A 364 9.02 13.79 16.97
C GLU A 364 7.82 13.43 16.07
N ALA A 365 7.74 12.19 15.57
CA ALA A 365 6.60 11.72 14.77
C ALA A 365 5.36 11.38 15.61
N THR A 366 5.54 10.92 16.86
CA THR A 366 4.44 10.52 17.76
C THR A 366 4.04 11.60 18.76
N ASN A 367 4.94 12.53 19.05
CA ASN A 367 4.85 13.60 20.03
C ASN A 367 5.76 14.78 19.61
N PRO A 368 5.49 15.42 18.45
CA PRO A 368 6.32 16.51 17.93
C PRO A 368 6.62 17.53 19.03
N PRO A 369 7.86 18.03 19.16
CA PRO A 369 8.20 19.01 20.17
C PRO A 369 7.18 20.13 20.04
N TYR A 370 6.39 20.31 21.09
CA TYR A 370 5.30 21.27 21.12
C TYR A 370 5.89 22.64 20.79
N ARG A 371 5.77 23.04 19.53
CA ARG A 371 6.12 24.38 19.07
C ARG A 371 5.02 25.28 19.62
N LEU A 372 5.29 25.88 20.78
CA LEU A 372 4.40 26.81 21.48
C LEU A 372 4.28 28.16 20.76
N GLU A 373 5.14 28.41 19.77
CA GLU A 373 5.21 29.67 19.04
C GLU A 373 4.78 29.44 17.60
N LEU A 374 3.80 30.23 17.16
CA LEU A 374 3.41 30.36 15.77
C LEU A 374 4.62 30.88 14.98
N THR A 375 4.87 30.30 13.81
CA THR A 375 5.82 30.87 12.85
C THR A 375 5.38 32.28 12.44
N PRO A 376 6.27 33.14 11.93
CA PRO A 376 5.89 34.47 11.47
C PRO A 376 4.77 34.47 10.42
N GLU A 377 4.72 33.46 9.55
CA GLU A 377 3.60 33.28 8.60
C GLU A 377 2.31 32.88 9.33
N GLU A 378 2.35 31.93 10.26
CA GLU A 378 1.18 31.51 11.04
C GLU A 378 0.65 32.63 11.97
N GLN A 379 1.52 33.54 12.45
CA GLN A 379 1.09 34.73 13.19
C GLN A 379 0.35 35.71 12.29
N VAL A 380 0.80 35.88 11.04
CA VAL A 380 0.14 36.72 10.05
C VAL A 380 -1.22 36.11 9.66
N ASP A 381 -1.29 34.80 9.46
CA ASP A 381 -2.53 34.10 9.14
C ASP A 381 -3.54 34.10 10.30
N LEU A 382 -3.05 33.96 11.55
CA LEU A 382 -3.88 34.08 12.74
C LEU A 382 -4.44 35.50 12.87
N GLN A 383 -3.60 36.52 12.70
CA GLN A 383 -4.02 37.92 12.76
C GLN A 383 -5.07 38.21 11.67
N ALA A 384 -4.85 37.73 10.44
CA ALA A 384 -5.82 37.87 9.36
C ALA A 384 -7.15 37.16 9.68
N SER A 385 -7.10 36.00 10.33
CA SER A 385 -8.31 35.27 10.75
C SER A 385 -9.06 35.98 11.89
N GLU A 386 -8.33 36.56 12.85
CA GLU A 386 -8.91 37.37 13.92
C GLU A 386 -9.56 38.65 13.39
N ASP A 387 -8.92 39.30 12.41
CA ASP A 387 -9.46 40.49 11.75
C ASP A 387 -10.75 40.15 10.98
N VAL A 388 -10.78 39.03 10.24
CA VAL A 388 -11.99 38.54 9.56
C VAL A 388 -13.10 38.21 10.55
N LEU A 389 -12.79 37.54 11.67
CA LEU A 389 -13.78 37.23 12.69
C LEU A 389 -14.36 38.50 13.33
N LYS A 390 -13.52 39.52 13.53
CA LYS A 390 -13.95 40.81 14.04
C LYS A 390 -14.83 41.55 13.04
N GLU A 391 -14.48 41.54 11.76
CA GLU A 391 -15.34 42.10 10.70
C GLU A 391 -16.69 41.38 10.61
N ILE A 392 -16.70 40.05 10.76
CA ILE A 392 -17.94 39.25 10.79
C ILE A 392 -18.76 39.62 12.03
N GLN A 393 -18.15 39.73 13.22
CA GLN A 393 -18.84 40.15 14.44
C GLN A 393 -19.42 41.54 14.30
N GLU A 394 -18.66 42.51 13.81
CA GLU A 394 -19.13 43.88 13.59
C GLU A 394 -20.25 43.95 12.53
N SER A 395 -20.18 43.12 11.49
CA SER A 395 -21.26 42.99 10.50
C SER A 395 -22.52 42.37 11.09
N LEU A 396 -22.38 41.35 11.94
CA LEU A 396 -23.50 40.69 12.62
C LEU A 396 -24.14 41.63 13.64
N GLU A 397 -23.36 42.42 14.38
CA GLU A 397 -23.86 43.45 15.30
C GLU A 397 -24.58 44.58 14.56
N LYS A 398 -24.04 45.03 13.41
CA LYS A 398 -24.73 46.00 12.53
C LYS A 398 -26.02 45.43 11.96
N GLN A 399 -26.03 44.17 11.51
CA GLN A 399 -27.25 43.51 11.03
C GLN A 399 -28.28 43.31 12.15
N ALA A 400 -27.85 43.00 13.38
CA ALA A 400 -28.73 42.93 14.54
C ALA A 400 -29.32 44.30 14.89
N GLN A 401 -28.51 45.38 14.86
CA GLN A 401 -28.99 46.75 15.09
C GLN A 401 -29.93 47.24 13.97
N ILE A 402 -29.69 46.84 12.72
CA ILE A 402 -30.59 47.15 11.59
C ILE A 402 -31.91 46.36 11.72
N GLY A 403 -31.85 45.09 12.13
CA GLY A 403 -33.05 44.28 12.41
C GLY A 403 -33.89 44.83 13.56
N ASP A 404 -33.25 45.36 14.61
CA ASP A 404 -33.94 46.03 15.72
C ASP A 404 -34.56 47.38 15.30
N LEU A 405 -33.98 48.08 14.32
CA LEU A 405 -34.52 49.33 13.76
C LEU A 405 -35.68 49.09 12.76
N GLU A 406 -35.62 48.01 11.97
CA GLU A 406 -36.72 47.63 11.06
C GLU A 406 -37.95 47.08 11.82
N GLN A 407 -37.76 46.50 13.02
CA GLN A 407 -38.86 46.13 13.92
C GLN A 407 -39.50 47.33 14.64
N LEU A 408 -38.87 48.51 14.62
CA LEU A 408 -39.37 49.73 15.26
C LEU A 408 -40.21 50.63 14.32
N SER A 409 -40.50 50.21 13.09
CA SER A 409 -41.27 51.05 12.14
C SER A 409 -42.53 50.45 11.52
N GLU A 410 -42.96 49.24 11.91
CA GLU A 410 -44.21 48.64 11.37
C GLU A 410 -45.34 48.40 12.39
N GLU A 411 -45.15 48.70 13.69
CA GLU A 411 -46.24 48.65 14.69
C GLU A 411 -46.24 49.88 15.61
N ASP A 412 -46.42 51.08 15.06
CA ASP A 412 -47.08 52.10 15.88
C ASP A 412 -48.53 51.64 16.04
N ILE A 413 -48.95 51.31 17.28
CA ILE A 413 -50.28 51.55 17.88
C ILE A 413 -50.55 50.56 19.04
N ASP A 414 -50.69 51.07 20.27
CA ASP A 414 -51.42 50.39 21.35
C ASP A 414 -52.81 51.04 21.49
N LEU A 415 -53.86 50.36 21.01
CA LEU A 415 -55.21 50.94 20.94
C LEU A 415 -56.15 50.57 22.09
N GLU A 416 -55.87 49.54 22.92
CA GLU A 416 -56.73 49.23 24.07
C GLU A 416 -56.01 48.74 25.34
N LYS A 417 -54.67 48.62 25.38
CA LYS A 417 -53.95 48.62 26.67
C LYS A 417 -53.68 50.04 27.20
N ILE A 418 -54.09 51.05 26.42
CA ILE A 418 -54.58 52.36 26.88
C ILE A 418 -55.87 52.24 27.74
N LEU A 419 -56.61 51.13 27.65
CA LEU A 419 -57.80 50.80 28.45
C LEU A 419 -57.52 49.65 29.43
N ALA A 420 -56.61 49.93 30.37
CA ALA A 420 -56.71 49.52 31.78
C ALA A 420 -57.49 48.23 32.11
N SER A 421 -56.80 47.12 32.33
CA SER A 421 -57.06 46.17 33.43
C SER A 421 -56.22 44.90 33.23
N GLU A 422 -56.17 44.07 34.27
CA GLU A 422 -55.46 42.79 34.40
C GLU A 422 -54.00 42.97 34.86
N ASN A 423 -53.69 43.11 36.14
CA ASN A 423 -54.21 42.42 37.33
C ASN A 423 -54.44 40.92 37.07
N ASP A 424 -53.36 40.14 37.00
CA ASP A 424 -52.88 39.35 38.16
C ASP A 424 -53.59 37.98 38.23
N PRO A 425 -53.38 37.19 39.28
CA PRO A 425 -52.44 36.10 39.43
C PRO A 425 -53.11 34.74 39.17
N LYS A 426 -52.41 33.80 38.52
CA LYS A 426 -52.47 32.33 38.74
C LYS A 426 -52.01 31.58 37.48
N LEU A 427 -50.76 31.16 37.47
CA LEU A 427 -50.40 29.81 37.03
C LEU A 427 -49.19 29.34 37.86
N PHE A 428 -49.32 29.48 39.17
CA PHE A 428 -48.58 28.68 40.16
C PHE A 428 -49.05 27.22 40.08
N GLY A 429 -48.13 26.28 40.29
CA GLY A 429 -48.38 25.18 41.24
C GLY A 429 -48.00 23.77 40.80
N ASP A 430 -46.83 23.29 41.26
CA ASP A 430 -46.67 22.23 42.28
C ASP A 430 -47.29 20.80 42.12
N ILE A 431 -46.44 19.83 42.54
CA ILE A 431 -46.62 18.48 43.17
C ILE A 431 -46.80 17.15 42.36
N ASP A 432 -45.87 16.22 42.64
CA ASP A 432 -45.97 14.76 42.99
C ASP A 432 -46.43 13.66 42.02
N GLN A 433 -45.61 12.59 41.90
CA GLN A 433 -45.85 11.18 42.33
C GLN A 433 -45.05 10.13 41.51
N GLN A 434 -44.52 9.13 42.24
CA GLN A 434 -43.74 7.94 41.84
C GLN A 434 -44.59 6.88 41.09
N GLU A 435 -44.02 5.92 40.34
CA GLU A 435 -43.70 4.53 40.81
C GLU A 435 -42.97 3.65 39.74
N PRO A 436 -42.48 2.41 40.05
CA PRO A 436 -41.17 1.88 39.66
C PRO A 436 -41.17 0.73 38.63
N LEU A 437 -39.99 0.29 38.16
CA LEU A 437 -39.81 -0.94 37.38
C LEU A 437 -38.94 -1.96 38.11
N ALA A 438 -39.47 -3.18 38.18
CA ALA A 438 -39.01 -4.32 38.96
C ALA A 438 -37.79 -5.07 38.38
N GLU A 439 -37.04 -5.69 39.30
CA GLU A 439 -35.93 -6.61 39.12
C GLU A 439 -36.34 -7.94 38.46
N GLN A 440 -35.38 -8.65 37.84
CA GLN A 440 -35.27 -10.11 37.92
C GLN A 440 -33.79 -10.58 37.90
N PRO A 441 -33.48 -11.76 38.51
CA PRO A 441 -32.25 -11.98 39.26
C PRO A 441 -31.17 -12.84 38.54
N LYS A 442 -30.00 -12.91 39.19
CA LYS A 442 -28.78 -13.65 38.84
C LYS A 442 -28.81 -15.14 39.27
N ASP A 443 -28.23 -15.99 38.39
CA ASP A 443 -27.45 -17.24 38.60
C ASP A 443 -28.08 -18.42 39.39
N PRO A 444 -27.53 -19.68 39.41
CA PRO A 444 -26.35 -20.27 38.77
C PRO A 444 -26.55 -21.70 38.14
N GLU A 445 -25.46 -22.20 37.53
CA GLU A 445 -25.00 -23.61 37.44
C GLU A 445 -25.64 -24.69 36.51
N GLU A 446 -24.70 -25.36 35.82
CA GLU A 446 -24.61 -26.79 35.47
C GLU A 446 -25.01 -27.33 34.07
N VAL A 447 -24.19 -28.32 33.66
CA VAL A 447 -24.39 -29.39 32.65
C VAL A 447 -23.73 -29.23 31.25
N VAL A 448 -22.48 -29.72 31.18
CA VAL A 448 -21.96 -30.81 30.31
C VAL A 448 -22.65 -31.05 28.95
N LYS A 449 -21.88 -31.04 27.84
CA LYS A 449 -21.73 -32.19 26.92
C LYS A 449 -20.70 -31.96 25.80
N GLU A 450 -19.89 -32.99 25.64
CA GLU A 450 -19.04 -33.32 24.49
C GLU A 450 -19.87 -33.35 23.20
N ASP A 451 -19.27 -32.95 22.08
CA ASP A 451 -19.54 -33.57 20.79
C ASP A 451 -18.23 -33.65 20.01
N HIS A 452 -17.70 -34.87 19.99
CA HIS A 452 -16.76 -35.35 19.00
C HIS A 452 -17.45 -35.38 17.63
N VAL A 453 -16.85 -34.76 16.63
CA VAL A 453 -17.14 -35.09 15.23
C VAL A 453 -15.87 -35.66 14.62
N GLU A 454 -15.87 -36.98 14.49
CA GLU A 454 -14.95 -37.77 13.67
C GLU A 454 -15.06 -37.35 12.20
N LEU A 455 -13.92 -37.07 11.59
CA LEU A 455 -13.75 -36.99 10.13
C LEU A 455 -13.60 -38.42 9.59
N PRO A 456 -14.35 -38.85 8.57
CA PRO A 456 -13.95 -40.00 7.78
C PRO A 456 -12.87 -39.61 6.77
N ALA A 457 -11.84 -40.46 6.69
CA ALA A 457 -10.74 -40.44 5.73
C ALA A 457 -11.23 -40.56 4.27
N PRO A 458 -10.42 -40.13 3.27
CA PRO A 458 -10.77 -40.24 1.86
C PRO A 458 -10.51 -41.66 1.34
N GLU A 459 -11.50 -42.25 0.66
CA GLU A 459 -11.32 -43.43 -0.16
C GLU A 459 -10.71 -43.09 -1.53
N GLU A 460 -9.98 -44.07 -2.04
CA GLU A 460 -8.94 -44.03 -3.05
C GLU A 460 -9.44 -43.81 -4.48
N GLU A 461 -8.61 -43.14 -5.29
CA GLU A 461 -8.71 -43.11 -6.75
C GLU A 461 -8.46 -44.52 -7.33
N GLU A 462 -9.49 -45.13 -7.92
CA GLU A 462 -9.28 -46.19 -8.91
C GLU A 462 -9.13 -45.62 -10.32
N SER A 463 -7.91 -45.77 -10.82
CA SER A 463 -7.52 -45.69 -12.22
C SER A 463 -8.36 -46.61 -13.11
N LYS A 464 -8.93 -46.10 -14.21
CA LYS A 464 -9.13 -46.88 -15.44
C LYS A 464 -8.86 -46.05 -16.70
N THR A 465 -7.64 -46.22 -17.19
CA THR A 465 -7.30 -46.23 -18.61
C THR A 465 -8.29 -47.06 -19.43
N GLU A 466 -8.74 -46.55 -20.58
CA GLU A 466 -8.76 -47.36 -21.81
C GLU A 466 -8.84 -46.54 -23.10
N LYS A 467 -7.77 -46.71 -23.90
CA LYS A 467 -7.75 -47.05 -25.33
C LYS A 467 -8.81 -46.43 -26.26
N LYS A 468 -8.27 -45.78 -27.31
CA LYS A 468 -8.40 -46.10 -28.76
C LYS A 468 -8.29 -44.77 -29.52
N SER A 469 -7.76 -44.67 -30.73
CA SER A 469 -6.96 -45.53 -31.60
C SER A 469 -6.76 -44.69 -32.86
N ARG A 470 -5.59 -44.84 -33.51
CA ARG A 470 -5.47 -44.95 -34.98
C ARG A 470 -6.30 -43.98 -35.84
N ARG A 471 -5.62 -43.09 -36.58
CA ARG A 471 -5.22 -43.29 -38.00
C ARG A 471 -4.88 -41.97 -38.69
N LYS A 472 -3.83 -42.05 -39.53
CA LYS A 472 -3.66 -41.38 -40.85
C LYS A 472 -3.51 -39.85 -40.81
N LYS A 473 -2.86 -39.18 -41.75
CA LYS A 473 -1.83 -39.42 -42.79
C LYS A 473 -1.66 -38.03 -43.46
N LYS A 474 -0.54 -37.81 -44.16
CA LYS A 474 -0.22 -36.69 -45.09
C LYS A 474 0.34 -35.45 -44.41
N ASP A 475 1.62 -35.14 -44.58
CA ASP A 475 2.27 -34.59 -45.79
C ASP A 475 1.67 -33.25 -46.21
N VAL A 476 2.47 -32.19 -46.08
CA VAL A 476 2.98 -31.30 -47.16
C VAL A 476 3.19 -29.89 -46.61
N SER A 477 4.39 -29.37 -46.93
CA SER A 477 4.93 -28.00 -46.90
C SER A 477 5.16 -27.35 -45.55
#